data_AF-A0A1L7GBN6-F1
#
_entry.id   AF-A0A1L7GBN6-F1
#
_cell.length_a   1.000
_cell.length_b   1.000
_cell.length_c   1.000
_cell.angle_alpha   90.00
_cell.angle_beta   90.00
_cell.angle_gamma   90.00
#
_symmetry.space_group_name_H-M   'P 1'
#
loop_
_entity.id
_entity.type
_entity.pdbx_description
1 polymer ?
#
loop_
_entity_poly.entity_id
_entity_poly.type
_entity_poly.pdbx_seq_one_letter_code
_entity_poly.pdbx_strand_id
1 'polypeptide(L)'
;MTDAQQADFMKSQSELDGLSRKKQIDAVGRGIEVNGQKYKPEAPLLKGAKHGIDWTEGPARASKEAKPQGKFGTPADVQYATERAADIGPGKTGFFKLPEGYGCIEYMPDGTTRTPNSLFVKVYPNGKVHAYPTTR
;
A
#
# COMPACT_ATOMS: atom_id res chain seq x y z
N MET A 1 -12.50 -0.09 -9.51
CA MET A 1 -11.47 -1.10 -9.84
C MET A 1 -11.90 -1.77 -11.10
N THR A 2 -10.99 -1.93 -12.04
CA THR A 2 -11.23 -2.66 -13.30
C THR A 2 -10.77 -4.10 -13.16
N ASP A 3 -11.26 -4.98 -14.03
CA ASP A 3 -10.82 -6.39 -14.08
C ASP A 3 -9.32 -6.51 -14.38
N ALA A 4 -8.77 -5.60 -15.19
CA ALA A 4 -7.34 -5.51 -15.45
C ALA A 4 -6.55 -5.21 -14.16
N GLN A 5 -6.98 -4.24 -13.35
CA GLN A 5 -6.33 -3.93 -12.07
C GLN A 5 -6.38 -5.11 -11.09
N GLN A 6 -7.47 -5.87 -11.09
CA GLN A 6 -7.61 -7.07 -10.28
C GLN A 6 -6.68 -8.20 -10.78
N ALA A 7 -6.61 -8.41 -12.08
CA ALA A 7 -5.74 -9.41 -12.69
C ALA A 7 -4.25 -9.09 -12.45
N ASP A 8 -3.86 -7.82 -12.60
CA ASP A 8 -2.51 -7.34 -12.30
C ASP A 8 -2.14 -7.58 -10.83
N PHE A 9 -3.05 -7.28 -9.90
CA PHE A 9 -2.84 -7.57 -8.49
C PHE A 9 -2.63 -9.07 -8.23
N MET A 10 -3.50 -9.92 -8.77
CA MET A 10 -3.43 -11.37 -8.60
C MET A 10 -2.13 -11.96 -9.17
N LYS A 11 -1.69 -11.45 -10.33
CA LYS A 11 -0.41 -11.82 -10.94
C LYS A 11 0.75 -11.40 -10.04
N SER A 12 0.79 -10.13 -9.61
CA SER A 12 1.85 -9.62 -8.73
C SER A 12 1.89 -10.38 -7.39
N GLN A 13 0.74 -10.68 -6.80
CA GLN A 13 0.63 -11.50 -5.59
C GLN A 13 1.22 -12.89 -5.82
N SER A 14 0.81 -13.59 -6.89
CA SER A 14 1.31 -14.93 -7.22
C SER A 14 2.83 -14.94 -7.49
N GLU A 15 3.36 -13.92 -8.17
CA GLU A 15 4.80 -13.81 -8.43
C GLU A 15 5.60 -13.58 -7.14
N LEU A 16 5.06 -12.75 -6.24
CA LEU A 16 5.69 -12.47 -4.94
C LEU A 16 5.60 -13.66 -3.98
N ASP A 17 4.51 -14.42 -3.97
CA ASP A 17 4.32 -15.59 -3.10
C ASP A 17 5.34 -16.71 -3.38
N GLY A 18 5.86 -16.78 -4.60
CA GLY A 18 6.98 -17.68 -4.96
C GLY A 18 8.34 -17.27 -4.39
N LEU A 19 8.45 -16.10 -3.75
CA LEU A 19 9.69 -15.53 -3.24
C LEU A 19 9.75 -15.56 -1.71
N SER A 20 10.97 -15.58 -1.16
CA SER A 20 11.15 -15.32 0.27
C SER A 20 10.75 -13.88 0.62
N ARG A 21 10.30 -13.65 1.86
CA ARG A 21 9.86 -12.31 2.31
C ARG A 21 10.89 -11.20 2.05
N LYS A 22 12.19 -11.49 2.23
CA LYS A 22 13.27 -10.55 1.90
C LYS A 22 13.26 -10.20 0.40
N LYS A 23 13.16 -11.21 -0.47
CA LYS A 23 13.10 -11.00 -1.93
C LYS A 23 11.82 -10.25 -2.35
N GLN A 24 10.69 -10.49 -1.69
CA GLN A 24 9.46 -9.71 -1.91
C GLN A 24 9.66 -8.23 -1.59
N ILE A 25 10.19 -7.92 -0.40
CA ILE A 25 10.49 -6.55 0.03
C ILE A 25 11.49 -5.88 -0.91
N ASP A 26 12.56 -6.58 -1.31
CA ASP A 26 13.56 -6.05 -2.23
C ASP A 26 12.98 -5.81 -3.63
N ALA A 27 12.10 -6.70 -4.12
CA ALA A 27 11.42 -6.53 -5.40
C ALA A 27 10.53 -5.28 -5.40
N VAL A 28 9.61 -5.17 -4.44
CA VAL A 28 8.68 -4.04 -4.34
C VAL A 28 9.41 -2.73 -4.01
N GLY A 29 10.45 -2.80 -3.17
CA GLY A 29 11.26 -1.64 -2.77
C GLY A 29 12.14 -1.07 -3.88
N ARG A 30 12.37 -1.81 -4.97
CA ARG A 30 13.01 -1.26 -6.18
C ARG A 30 12.09 -0.31 -6.95
N GLY A 31 10.77 -0.45 -6.76
CA GLY A 31 9.75 0.31 -7.48
C GLY A 31 9.59 -0.16 -8.92
N ILE A 32 8.78 0.59 -9.68
CA ILE A 32 8.52 0.36 -11.11
C ILE A 32 8.96 1.58 -11.92
N GLU A 33 9.15 1.40 -13.22
CA GLU A 33 9.42 2.48 -14.16
C GLU A 33 8.39 2.47 -15.29
N VAL A 34 7.76 3.61 -15.53
CA VAL A 34 6.73 3.78 -16.57
C VAL A 34 7.07 5.05 -17.33
N ASN A 35 7.29 4.92 -18.65
CA ASN A 35 7.65 6.03 -19.54
C ASN A 35 8.86 6.86 -19.05
N GLY A 36 9.90 6.19 -18.52
CA GLY A 36 11.10 6.84 -17.98
C GLY A 36 10.93 7.49 -16.61
N GLN A 37 9.72 7.45 -16.02
CA GLN A 37 9.48 7.89 -14.64
C GLN A 37 9.51 6.71 -13.69
N LYS A 38 10.37 6.81 -12.67
CA LYS A 38 10.45 5.82 -11.59
C LYS A 38 9.44 6.12 -10.49
N TYR A 39 8.70 5.11 -10.05
CA TYR A 39 7.79 5.16 -8.92
C TYR A 39 8.29 4.20 -7.84
N LYS A 40 8.57 4.73 -6.64
CA LYS A 40 9.15 3.93 -5.55
C LYS A 40 8.38 4.14 -4.26
N PRO A 41 7.88 3.06 -3.61
CA PRO A 41 7.24 3.19 -2.31
C PRO A 41 8.20 3.71 -1.26
N GLU A 42 7.66 4.49 -0.32
CA GLU A 42 8.39 4.84 0.90
C GLU A 42 8.84 3.58 1.63
N ALA A 43 10.15 3.48 1.92
CA ALA A 43 10.71 2.32 2.61
C ALA A 43 9.97 1.92 3.91
N PRO A 44 9.43 2.87 4.72
CA PRO A 44 8.53 2.57 5.83
C PRO A 44 7.36 1.63 5.51
N LEU A 45 6.77 1.71 4.31
CA LEU A 45 5.61 0.91 3.93
C LEU A 45 5.93 -0.60 3.88
N LEU A 46 7.20 -0.94 3.65
CA LEU A 46 7.69 -2.32 3.60
C LEU A 46 8.36 -2.76 4.91
N LYS A 47 8.21 -1.98 6.00
CA LYS A 47 8.89 -2.20 7.28
C LYS A 47 7.90 -1.99 8.45
N GLY A 48 8.44 -1.87 9.66
CA GLY A 48 7.69 -1.68 10.90
C GLY A 48 7.29 -0.24 11.24
N ALA A 49 7.43 0.71 10.30
CA ALA A 49 7.07 2.10 10.54
C ALA A 49 5.63 2.38 10.06
N LYS A 50 5.13 3.60 10.32
CA LYS A 50 3.73 3.99 10.05
C LYS A 50 3.20 3.46 8.70
N HIS A 51 2.02 2.84 8.76
CA HIS A 51 1.29 2.18 7.65
C HIS A 51 1.96 0.92 7.09
N GLY A 52 3.18 0.59 7.50
CA GLY A 52 3.94 -0.50 6.93
C GLY A 52 3.47 -1.90 7.30
N ILE A 53 3.91 -2.87 6.52
CA ILE A 53 3.53 -4.29 6.66
C ILE A 53 3.85 -4.88 8.03
N ASP A 54 4.94 -4.44 8.67
CA ASP A 54 5.35 -4.92 9.99
C ASP A 54 4.96 -3.93 11.10
N TRP A 55 4.14 -2.92 10.80
CA TRP A 55 3.78 -1.88 11.75
C TRP A 55 2.94 -2.45 12.90
N THR A 56 3.34 -2.15 14.14
CA THR A 56 2.71 -2.67 15.37
C THR A 56 2.06 -1.58 16.22
N GLU A 57 2.48 -0.30 16.09
CA GLU A 57 1.92 0.80 16.88
C GLU A 57 0.57 1.33 16.34
N GLY A 58 0.00 0.67 15.32
CA GLY A 58 -1.26 1.03 14.69
C GLY A 58 -2.43 1.22 15.67
N PRO A 59 -2.76 0.23 16.52
CA PRO A 59 -3.83 0.35 17.51
C PRO A 59 -3.62 1.50 18.49
N ALA A 60 -2.43 1.61 19.07
CA ALA A 60 -2.10 2.66 20.03
C ALA A 60 -2.20 4.05 19.41
N ARG A 61 -1.77 4.19 18.15
CA ARG A 61 -1.86 5.46 17.42
C ARG A 61 -3.30 5.82 17.06
N ALA A 62 -4.12 4.85 16.65
CA ALA A 62 -5.53 5.09 16.32
C ALA A 62 -6.30 5.63 17.53
N SER A 63 -6.07 5.03 18.70
CA SER A 63 -6.62 5.48 19.97
C SER A 63 -6.09 6.88 20.34
N LYS A 64 -4.77 7.09 20.33
CA LYS A 64 -4.14 8.38 20.70
C LYS A 64 -4.57 9.55 19.81
N GLU A 65 -4.67 9.34 18.51
CA GLU A 65 -5.03 10.39 17.55
C GLU A 65 -6.54 10.54 17.35
N ALA A 66 -7.35 9.68 17.99
CA ALA A 66 -8.80 9.58 17.78
C ALA A 66 -9.20 9.48 16.30
N LYS A 67 -8.38 8.78 15.49
CA LYS A 67 -8.54 8.66 14.04
C LYS A 67 -8.17 7.25 13.55
N PRO A 68 -8.90 6.68 12.58
CA PRO A 68 -8.53 5.41 11.98
C PRO A 68 -7.11 5.41 11.40
N GLN A 69 -6.41 4.28 11.50
CA GLN A 69 -5.07 4.12 10.95
C GLN A 69 -4.97 2.87 10.09
N GLY A 70 -4.70 3.05 8.81
CA GLY A 70 -4.46 1.96 7.87
C GLY A 70 -3.09 1.32 8.03
N LYS A 71 -3.02 0.00 7.86
CA LYS A 71 -1.80 -0.80 7.80
C LYS A 71 -1.85 -1.71 6.58
N PHE A 72 -0.79 -1.73 5.78
CA PHE A 72 -0.62 -2.72 4.72
C PHE A 72 -0.46 -4.14 5.27
N GLY A 73 -0.96 -5.15 4.57
CA GLY A 73 -0.80 -6.54 4.99
C GLY A 73 0.38 -7.23 4.29
N THR A 74 0.53 -7.00 2.99
CA THR A 74 1.49 -7.74 2.16
C THR A 74 2.35 -6.81 1.31
N PRO A 75 3.51 -7.29 0.81
CA PRO A 75 4.27 -6.56 -0.21
C PRO A 75 3.44 -6.32 -1.50
N ALA A 76 2.53 -7.22 -1.85
CA ALA A 76 1.65 -7.04 -3.01
C ALA A 76 0.68 -5.85 -2.83
N ASP A 77 0.18 -5.61 -1.61
CA ASP A 77 -0.64 -4.41 -1.34
C ASP A 77 0.15 -3.12 -1.61
N VAL A 78 1.44 -3.09 -1.24
CA VAL A 78 2.35 -1.95 -1.47
C VAL A 78 2.73 -1.82 -2.96
N GLN A 79 2.89 -2.95 -3.65
CA GLN A 79 3.12 -2.99 -5.09
C GLN A 79 1.92 -2.39 -5.84
N TYR A 80 0.69 -2.81 -5.49
CA TYR A 80 -0.53 -2.23 -6.03
C TYR A 80 -0.61 -0.72 -5.81
N ALA A 81 -0.24 -0.23 -4.61
CA ALA A 81 -0.17 1.21 -4.36
C ALA A 81 0.81 1.94 -5.30
N THR A 82 1.93 1.29 -5.62
CA THR A 82 2.96 1.84 -6.52
C THR A 82 2.50 1.83 -7.98
N GLU A 83 1.73 0.83 -8.40
CA GLU A 83 1.10 0.79 -9.73
C GLU A 83 0.03 1.87 -9.87
N ARG A 84 -0.83 2.03 -8.85
CA ARG A 84 -1.82 3.11 -8.83
C ARG A 84 -1.18 4.50 -8.79
N ALA A 85 0.01 4.64 -8.20
CA ALA A 85 0.79 5.87 -8.29
C ALA A 85 1.23 6.19 -9.73
N ALA A 86 1.61 5.17 -10.51
CA ALA A 86 1.96 5.36 -11.92
C ALA A 86 0.76 5.83 -12.77
N ASP A 87 -0.46 5.37 -12.44
CA ASP A 87 -1.69 5.78 -13.13
C ASP A 87 -1.99 7.29 -12.98
N ILE A 88 -1.63 7.90 -11.84
CA ILE A 88 -1.89 9.33 -11.57
C ILE A 88 -0.70 10.25 -11.80
N GLY A 89 0.52 9.71 -11.79
CA GLY A 89 1.75 10.44 -12.05
C GLY A 89 2.25 11.34 -10.91
N PRO A 90 3.44 11.95 -11.07
CA PRO A 90 4.11 12.72 -10.02
C PRO A 90 3.34 13.98 -9.60
N GLY A 91 3.41 14.31 -8.31
CA GLY A 91 2.76 15.49 -7.74
C GLY A 91 1.25 15.36 -7.57
N LYS A 92 0.67 14.17 -7.76
CA LYS A 92 -0.77 13.91 -7.64
C LYS A 92 -1.10 13.06 -6.42
N THR A 93 -2.39 13.09 -6.07
CA THR A 93 -2.98 12.22 -5.06
C THR A 93 -4.24 11.57 -5.61
N GLY A 94 -4.54 10.34 -5.20
CA GLY A 94 -5.72 9.62 -5.61
C GLY A 94 -6.23 8.68 -4.52
N PHE A 95 -7.50 8.30 -4.67
CA PHE A 95 -8.11 7.20 -3.93
C PHE A 95 -8.45 6.09 -4.90
N PHE A 96 -8.10 4.86 -4.55
CA PHE A 96 -8.32 3.70 -5.39
C PHE A 96 -9.04 2.63 -4.60
N LYS A 97 -10.00 1.95 -5.23
CA LYS A 97 -10.59 0.76 -4.63
C LYS A 97 -9.50 -0.30 -4.45
N LEU A 98 -9.48 -0.94 -3.28
CA LEU A 98 -8.56 -2.04 -3.00
C LEU A 98 -8.98 -3.33 -3.75
N PRO A 99 -8.01 -4.18 -4.15
CA PRO A 99 -8.28 -5.41 -4.89
C PRO A 99 -8.74 -6.56 -4.02
N GLU A 100 -9.58 -7.44 -4.54
CA GLU A 100 -9.98 -8.63 -3.78
C GLU A 100 -8.74 -9.44 -3.37
N GLY A 101 -8.74 -9.98 -2.14
CA GLY A 101 -7.61 -10.75 -1.59
C GLY A 101 -6.47 -9.91 -0.98
N TYR A 102 -6.62 -8.59 -0.87
CA TYR A 102 -5.63 -7.75 -0.16
C TYR A 102 -5.47 -8.15 1.33
N GLY A 103 -4.33 -7.78 1.95
CA GLY A 103 -4.04 -8.05 3.36
C GLY A 103 -4.20 -6.87 4.33
N CYS A 104 -4.53 -5.68 3.83
CA CYS A 104 -4.72 -4.44 4.60
C CYS A 104 -5.69 -4.53 5.78
N ILE A 105 -5.38 -3.79 6.84
CA ILE A 105 -6.20 -3.64 8.05
C ILE A 105 -6.35 -2.15 8.36
N GLU A 106 -7.50 -1.72 8.88
CA GLU A 106 -7.69 -0.39 9.45
C GLU A 106 -7.98 -0.50 10.95
N TYR A 107 -7.13 0.10 11.78
CA TYR A 107 -7.31 0.16 13.24
C TYR A 107 -8.20 1.33 13.61
N MET A 108 -9.21 1.07 14.44
CA MET A 108 -10.19 2.05 14.88
C MET A 108 -9.81 2.64 16.26
N PRO A 109 -10.25 3.87 16.58
CA PRO A 109 -9.94 4.49 17.87
C PRO A 109 -10.49 3.76 19.10
N ASP A 110 -11.56 2.99 18.93
CA ASP A 110 -12.22 2.18 19.97
C ASP A 110 -11.51 0.84 20.24
N GLY A 111 -10.39 0.57 19.57
CA GLY A 111 -9.63 -0.67 19.69
C GLY A 111 -10.09 -1.79 18.77
N THR A 112 -11.15 -1.59 17.98
CA THR A 112 -11.59 -2.56 16.97
C THR A 112 -10.77 -2.44 15.68
N THR A 113 -10.96 -3.38 14.77
CA THR A 113 -10.41 -3.34 13.41
C THR A 113 -11.52 -3.38 12.37
N ARG A 114 -11.22 -2.84 11.20
CA ARG A 114 -12.07 -2.88 10.00
C ARG A 114 -11.25 -3.26 8.78
N THR A 115 -11.95 -3.86 7.82
CA THR A 115 -11.46 -4.19 6.48
C THR A 115 -11.63 -2.96 5.57
N PRO A 116 -10.55 -2.27 5.16
CA PRO A 116 -10.61 -1.00 4.41
C PRO A 116 -11.07 -1.20 2.96
N ASN A 117 -11.93 -0.37 2.40
CA ASN A 117 -12.37 -0.53 1.00
C ASN A 117 -11.56 0.29 -0.03
N SER A 118 -10.66 1.15 0.44
CA SER A 118 -9.97 2.15 -0.36
C SER A 118 -8.49 2.27 0.01
N LEU A 119 -7.72 2.83 -0.91
CA LEU A 119 -6.30 3.08 -0.80
C LEU A 119 -6.03 4.54 -1.15
N PHE A 120 -5.54 5.30 -0.19
CA PHE A 120 -4.98 6.62 -0.46
C PHE A 120 -3.58 6.47 -1.04
N VAL A 121 -3.30 7.18 -2.14
CA VAL A 121 -1.99 7.23 -2.78
C VAL A 121 -1.60 8.68 -3.02
N LYS A 122 -0.37 9.03 -2.67
CA LYS A 122 0.28 10.31 -2.96
C LYS A 122 1.60 10.04 -3.65
N VAL A 123 1.81 10.70 -4.78
CA VAL A 123 3.07 10.67 -5.51
C VAL A 123 3.77 12.00 -5.32
N TYR A 124 4.96 11.98 -4.72
CA TYR A 124 5.79 13.17 -4.64
C TYR A 124 6.35 13.54 -6.02
N PRO A 125 6.81 14.78 -6.25
CA PRO A 125 7.36 15.20 -7.54
C PRO A 125 8.51 14.34 -8.05
N ASN A 126 9.26 13.68 -7.16
CA ASN A 126 10.36 12.78 -7.49
C ASN A 126 9.93 11.30 -7.72
N GLY A 127 8.63 11.02 -7.78
CA GLY A 127 8.09 9.66 -7.96
C GLY A 127 8.07 8.80 -6.69
N LYS A 128 8.48 9.33 -5.54
CA LYS A 128 8.31 8.62 -4.27
C LYS A 128 6.81 8.47 -3.96
N VAL A 129 6.40 7.31 -3.47
CA VAL A 129 5.00 6.97 -3.22
C VAL A 129 4.73 6.84 -1.73
N HIS A 130 3.84 7.69 -1.21
CA HIS A 130 3.23 7.55 0.11
C HIS A 130 1.82 7.01 -0.06
N ALA A 131 1.46 6.00 0.71
CA ALA A 131 0.13 5.40 0.63
C ALA A 131 -0.29 4.80 1.96
N TYR A 132 -1.59 4.66 2.15
CA TYR A 132 -2.16 3.90 3.26
C TYR A 132 -3.58 3.43 2.92
N PRO A 133 -3.98 2.24 3.39
CA PRO A 133 -5.35 1.78 3.22
C PRO A 133 -6.30 2.55 4.13
N THR A 134 -7.54 2.75 3.71
CA THR A 134 -8.56 3.47 4.49
C THR A 134 -9.97 3.07 4.05
N THR A 135 -10.97 3.37 4.87
CA THR A 135 -12.38 3.25 4.47
C THR A 135 -12.96 4.60 4.08
N ARG A 136 -13.64 4.64 2.93
CA ARG A 136 -14.41 5.79 2.46
C ARG A 136 -15.79 5.38 1.97
#